data_AF-A0A0W0R1W1-F1
#
_entry.id   AF-A0A0W0R1W1-F1
#
_cell.length_a   1.000
_cell.length_b   1.000
_cell.length_c   1.000
_cell.angle_alpha   90.00
_cell.angle_beta   90.00
_cell.angle_gamma   90.00
#
_symmetry.space_group_name_H-M   'P 1'
#
loop_
_entity.id
_entity.type
_entity.pdbx_description
1 polymer ?
#
loop_
_entity_poly.entity_id
_entity_poly.type
_entity_poly.pdbx_seq_one_letter_code
_entity_poly.pdbx_strand_id
1 'polypeptide(L)'
;MPSIGQLYTESRLIAKTINRIIVEPDYVSLSDWKAEAQLLSSAQGACLSSTTLLVKGKHVPTYGIDGRCYGLLFNAALCNIYDVSATDSNSNRISKLKKREERLGIDLLHENSEGIKTLDELSLEIQSGADGQMNEVLLDAWKPSCVGLFVRKVELGAHASPAAVKHYYQSLLEIALVKKYLIQAFAFPPDFPIYQYEERTGKLYTFPKLEELKAYAAIEGIKEDRFPRLFSLLDETHSFAPVLPPITVREYLTRFDKFDISPFADDILSNLITSFEPWDGSKLTESSILEQVVDTTTGINEEMLLETIERCQVNYQAKVSAAFKAAIKAEKEKDDSHDEASPSQVL
;
A
#
# COMPACT_ATOMS: atom_id res chain seq x y z
N MET A 1 -24.37 0.45 -11.08
CA MET A 1 -23.62 -0.35 -10.09
C MET A 1 -24.52 -0.61 -8.88
N PRO A 2 -24.41 -1.76 -8.22
CA PRO A 2 -25.15 -2.05 -6.99
C PRO A 2 -24.78 -1.07 -5.87
N SER A 3 -25.75 -0.75 -5.01
CA SER A 3 -25.50 -0.01 -3.77
C SER A 3 -24.73 -0.87 -2.77
N ILE A 4 -24.02 -0.24 -1.84
CA ILE A 4 -23.27 -0.95 -0.78
C ILE A 4 -24.18 -1.84 0.08
N GLY A 5 -25.43 -1.43 0.30
CA GLY A 5 -26.41 -2.27 1.00
C GLY A 5 -26.78 -3.55 0.24
N GLN A 6 -26.83 -3.50 -1.10
CA GLN A 6 -27.01 -4.69 -1.94
C GLN A 6 -25.79 -5.59 -1.90
N LEU A 7 -24.58 -5.03 -2.08
CA LEU A 7 -23.32 -5.79 -2.00
C LEU A 7 -23.18 -6.54 -0.66
N TYR A 8 -23.54 -5.89 0.44
CA TYR A 8 -23.54 -6.52 1.75
C TYR A 8 -24.54 -7.68 1.84
N THR A 9 -25.76 -7.48 1.33
CA THR A 9 -26.82 -8.51 1.36
C THR A 9 -26.45 -9.73 0.52
N GLU A 10 -25.72 -9.52 -0.57
CA GLU A 10 -25.24 -10.56 -1.49
C GLU A 10 -23.90 -11.18 -1.05
N SER A 11 -23.35 -10.82 0.12
CA SER A 11 -22.02 -11.30 0.56
C SER A 11 -20.92 -11.00 -0.45
N ARG A 12 -20.92 -9.77 -0.98
CA ARG A 12 -19.93 -9.22 -1.91
C ARG A 12 -19.13 -8.07 -1.32
N LEU A 13 -19.40 -7.69 -0.07
CA LEU A 13 -18.71 -6.58 0.59
C LEU A 13 -17.58 -7.11 1.48
N ILE A 14 -16.37 -6.62 1.27
CA ILE A 14 -15.16 -7.01 2.00
C ILE A 14 -14.69 -5.82 2.83
N ALA A 15 -14.34 -6.01 4.10
CA ALA A 15 -13.71 -5.00 4.93
C ALA A 15 -12.21 -5.26 5.09
N LYS A 16 -11.40 -4.21 4.91
CA LYS A 16 -9.98 -4.20 5.29
C LYS A 16 -9.76 -3.18 6.39
N THR A 17 -9.35 -3.64 7.57
CA THR A 17 -8.92 -2.74 8.65
C THR A 17 -7.55 -2.14 8.34
N ILE A 18 -7.43 -0.82 8.50
CA ILE A 18 -6.15 -0.10 8.35
C ILE A 18 -5.79 0.49 9.71
N ASN A 19 -4.49 0.70 9.93
CA ASN A 19 -4.02 1.38 11.13
C ASN A 19 -4.64 2.77 11.26
N ARG A 20 -4.81 3.19 12.51
CA ARG A 20 -5.30 4.52 12.80
C ARG A 20 -4.28 5.57 12.38
N ILE A 21 -4.76 6.74 12.01
CA ILE A 21 -3.89 7.91 11.82
C ILE A 21 -3.31 8.32 13.18
N ILE A 22 -2.10 8.89 13.17
CA ILE A 22 -1.51 9.45 14.38
C ILE A 22 -2.16 10.82 14.60
N VAL A 23 -2.69 11.05 15.80
CA VAL A 23 -3.28 12.34 16.20
C VAL A 23 -2.65 12.80 17.50
N GLU A 24 -1.87 13.86 17.40
CA GLU A 24 -1.29 14.61 18.50
C GLU A 24 -1.78 16.08 18.40
N PRO A 25 -1.64 16.92 19.44
CA PRO A 25 -2.16 18.29 19.41
C PRO A 25 -1.78 19.08 18.15
N ASP A 26 -0.49 19.08 17.80
CA ASP A 26 0.07 19.88 16.71
C ASP A 26 0.47 19.04 15.49
N TYR A 27 0.23 17.72 15.52
CA TYR A 27 0.70 16.79 14.51
C TYR A 27 -0.37 15.76 14.14
N VAL A 28 -0.51 15.52 12.84
CA VAL A 28 -1.34 14.45 12.30
C VAL A 28 -0.57 13.72 11.20
N SER A 29 -0.44 12.40 11.31
CA SER A 29 0.18 11.55 10.28
C SER A 29 -0.85 10.70 9.56
N LEU A 30 -0.83 10.74 8.23
CA LEU A 30 -1.66 9.93 7.33
C LEU A 30 -0.82 8.86 6.58
N SER A 31 0.38 8.52 7.05
CA SER A 31 1.35 7.66 6.35
C SER A 31 0.77 6.33 5.85
N ASP A 32 0.10 5.60 6.73
CA ASP A 32 -0.43 4.27 6.40
C ASP A 32 -1.56 4.39 5.37
N TRP A 33 -2.38 5.43 5.46
CA TRP A 33 -3.44 5.72 4.50
C TRP A 33 -2.91 6.21 3.15
N LYS A 34 -1.80 6.95 3.15
CA LYS A 34 -1.09 7.33 1.93
C LYS A 34 -0.57 6.09 1.20
N ALA A 35 0.11 5.19 1.91
CA ALA A 35 0.64 3.96 1.35
C ALA A 35 -0.48 3.08 0.75
N GLU A 36 -1.58 2.91 1.49
CA GLU A 36 -2.75 2.16 1.03
C GLU A 36 -3.40 2.77 -0.23
N ALA A 37 -3.55 4.10 -0.26
CA ALA A 37 -4.10 4.79 -1.41
C ALA A 37 -3.17 4.75 -2.65
N GLN A 38 -1.85 4.78 -2.43
CA GLN A 38 -0.85 4.58 -3.48
C GLN A 38 -0.94 3.18 -4.07
N LEU A 39 -1.00 2.14 -3.24
CA LEU A 39 -1.17 0.75 -3.68
C LEU A 39 -2.44 0.57 -4.52
N LEU A 40 -3.57 1.12 -4.06
CA LEU A 40 -4.85 1.05 -4.79
C LEU A 40 -4.83 1.82 -6.11
N SER A 41 -4.00 2.85 -6.23
CA SER A 41 -3.87 3.67 -7.44
C SER A 41 -2.79 3.15 -8.40
N SER A 42 -2.02 2.14 -7.98
CA SER A 42 -0.96 1.52 -8.80
C SER A 42 -1.54 0.62 -9.90
N ALA A 43 -0.73 0.33 -10.91
CA ALA A 43 -1.12 -0.59 -11.99
C ALA A 43 -1.35 -2.02 -11.45
N GLN A 44 -0.55 -2.44 -10.47
CA GLN A 44 -0.59 -3.78 -9.88
C GLN A 44 -1.75 -3.95 -8.89
N GLY A 45 -2.30 -2.85 -8.38
CA GLY A 45 -3.30 -2.87 -7.32
C GLY A 45 -2.70 -3.22 -5.96
N ALA A 46 -3.54 -3.15 -4.93
CA ALA A 46 -3.19 -3.54 -3.58
C ALA A 46 -3.43 -5.04 -3.39
N CYS A 47 -2.38 -5.79 -3.04
CA CYS A 47 -2.50 -7.20 -2.66
C CYS A 47 -2.96 -7.29 -1.19
N LEU A 48 -4.25 -7.57 -1.00
CA LEU A 48 -4.93 -7.53 0.28
C LEU A 48 -5.09 -8.93 0.85
N SER A 49 -4.39 -9.22 1.93
CA SER A 49 -4.45 -10.54 2.55
C SER A 49 -5.34 -10.65 3.76
N SER A 50 -5.38 -9.61 4.60
CA SER A 50 -6.05 -9.68 5.89
C SER A 50 -7.35 -8.89 5.84
N THR A 51 -8.22 -9.36 4.96
CA THR A 51 -9.53 -8.76 4.73
C THR A 51 -10.63 -9.72 5.13
N THR A 52 -11.76 -9.18 5.58
CA THR A 52 -12.86 -9.93 6.13
C THR A 52 -14.08 -9.79 5.24
N LEU A 53 -14.63 -10.90 4.76
CA LEU A 53 -15.94 -10.91 4.11
C LEU A 53 -17.00 -10.50 5.12
N LEU A 54 -17.78 -9.49 4.74
CA LEU A 54 -18.90 -9.02 5.53
C LEU A 54 -20.12 -9.91 5.29
N VAL A 55 -20.57 -10.58 6.33
CA VAL A 55 -21.70 -11.50 6.30
C VAL A 55 -22.83 -10.96 7.17
N LYS A 56 -24.07 -11.10 6.69
CA LYS A 56 -25.27 -10.66 7.40
C LYS A 56 -25.37 -11.29 8.80
N GLY A 57 -25.42 -10.44 9.82
CA GLY A 57 -25.58 -10.89 11.22
C GLY A 57 -24.33 -11.48 11.85
N LYS A 58 -23.13 -11.23 11.28
CA LYS A 58 -21.86 -11.78 11.74
C LYS A 58 -20.82 -10.68 11.95
N HIS A 59 -19.89 -10.92 12.86
CA HIS A 59 -18.91 -9.94 13.34
C HIS A 59 -17.75 -9.70 12.35
N VAL A 60 -17.19 -8.49 12.32
CA VAL A 60 -15.86 -8.24 11.74
C VAL A 60 -14.88 -8.14 12.89
N PRO A 61 -13.77 -8.88 12.88
CA PRO A 61 -12.77 -8.77 13.94
C PRO A 61 -12.25 -7.34 14.03
N THR A 62 -12.57 -6.64 15.12
CA THR A 62 -11.92 -5.38 15.49
C THR A 62 -11.19 -5.52 16.81
N TYR A 63 -9.99 -4.94 16.88
CA TYR A 63 -9.02 -5.24 17.93
C TYR A 63 -9.19 -4.37 19.18
N GLY A 64 -10.41 -4.17 19.66
CA GLY A 64 -10.68 -3.43 20.91
C GLY A 64 -10.54 -1.91 20.80
N ILE A 65 -10.34 -1.24 21.95
CA ILE A 65 -10.32 0.24 22.09
C ILE A 65 -9.03 0.86 21.50
N ASP A 66 -7.92 0.12 21.54
CA ASP A 66 -6.62 0.53 21.01
C ASP A 66 -6.30 -0.11 19.64
N GLY A 67 -7.23 -0.88 19.10
CA GLY A 67 -7.07 -1.58 17.83
C GLY A 67 -7.49 -0.78 16.61
N ARG A 68 -7.34 -1.40 15.44
CA ARG A 68 -7.90 -0.88 14.18
C ARG A 68 -9.42 -0.88 14.27
N CYS A 69 -10.01 0.31 14.21
CA CYS A 69 -11.45 0.52 14.38
C CYS A 69 -12.13 1.09 13.12
N TYR A 70 -11.40 1.31 12.03
CA TYR A 70 -11.93 1.76 10.75
C TYR A 70 -11.05 1.28 9.60
N GLY A 71 -11.53 1.44 8.38
CA GLY A 71 -10.88 0.88 7.21
C GLY A 71 -11.64 1.12 5.91
N LEU A 72 -11.27 0.34 4.90
CA LEU A 72 -11.84 0.38 3.56
C LEU A 72 -12.89 -0.73 3.37
N LEU A 73 -13.89 -0.44 2.56
CA LEU A 73 -14.88 -1.38 2.05
C LEU A 73 -14.65 -1.63 0.57
N PHE A 74 -14.62 -2.90 0.16
CA PHE A 74 -14.41 -3.31 -1.22
C PHE A 74 -15.59 -4.12 -1.76
N ASN A 75 -15.93 -3.88 -3.02
CA ASN A 75 -16.79 -4.76 -3.78
C ASN A 75 -15.97 -5.93 -4.33
N ALA A 76 -16.20 -7.13 -3.79
CA ALA A 76 -15.54 -8.37 -4.19
C ALA A 76 -15.68 -8.66 -5.69
N ALA A 77 -16.80 -8.27 -6.31
CA ALA A 77 -17.04 -8.49 -7.74
C ALA A 77 -16.15 -7.61 -8.65
N LEU A 78 -15.43 -6.64 -8.08
CA LEU A 78 -14.47 -5.78 -8.77
C LEU A 78 -13.02 -6.08 -8.34
N CYS A 79 -12.81 -7.15 -7.58
CA CYS A 79 -11.52 -7.61 -7.10
C CYS A 79 -11.13 -8.92 -7.78
N ASN A 80 -9.84 -9.22 -7.81
CA ASN A 80 -9.36 -10.55 -8.17
C ASN A 80 -9.14 -11.36 -6.89
N ILE A 81 -9.93 -12.41 -6.68
CA ILE A 81 -9.91 -13.19 -5.45
C ILE A 81 -9.07 -14.43 -5.68
N TYR A 82 -8.16 -14.70 -4.74
CA TYR A 82 -7.22 -15.83 -4.82
C TYR A 82 -7.49 -16.88 -3.76
N ASP A 83 -8.07 -16.48 -2.63
CA ASP A 83 -8.38 -17.44 -1.58
C ASP A 83 -9.47 -16.92 -0.64
N VAL A 84 -10.18 -17.86 -0.05
CA VAL A 84 -11.13 -17.63 1.02
C VAL A 84 -10.96 -18.67 2.11
N SER A 85 -10.94 -18.21 3.36
CA SER A 85 -10.74 -19.05 4.52
C SER A 85 -11.70 -18.66 5.64
N ALA A 86 -12.27 -19.66 6.32
CA ALA A 86 -13.09 -19.46 7.51
C ALA A 86 -12.26 -19.25 8.80
N THR A 87 -10.93 -19.37 8.68
CA THR A 87 -9.97 -19.07 9.74
C THR A 87 -8.92 -18.09 9.25
N ASP A 88 -8.22 -17.42 10.16
CA ASP A 88 -7.01 -16.67 9.83
C ASP A 88 -6.00 -17.61 9.15
N SER A 89 -5.62 -17.32 7.90
CA SER A 89 -4.74 -18.19 7.14
C SER A 89 -3.27 -18.02 7.55
N ASN A 90 -2.94 -17.04 8.41
CA ASN A 90 -1.57 -16.67 8.79
C ASN A 90 -0.62 -16.59 7.58
N SER A 91 -1.15 -16.18 6.43
CA SER A 91 -0.41 -16.19 5.19
C SER A 91 0.69 -15.11 5.23
N ASN A 92 1.87 -15.44 4.70
CA ASN A 92 2.97 -14.50 4.54
C ASN A 92 3.06 -14.06 3.07
N ARG A 93 3.93 -13.09 2.75
CA ARG A 93 4.05 -12.57 1.37
C ARG A 93 4.29 -13.68 0.35
N ILE A 94 5.16 -14.65 0.65
CA ILE A 94 5.50 -15.75 -0.26
C ILE A 94 4.28 -16.63 -0.54
N SER A 95 3.55 -17.06 0.49
CA SER A 95 2.39 -17.92 0.30
C SER A 95 1.23 -17.19 -0.39
N LYS A 96 1.11 -15.87 -0.22
CA LYS A 96 0.12 -15.03 -0.93
C LYS A 96 0.43 -14.92 -2.40
N LEU A 97 1.67 -14.59 -2.75
CA LEU A 97 2.10 -14.50 -4.14
C LEU A 97 1.92 -15.83 -4.87
N LYS A 98 2.25 -16.94 -4.21
CA LYS A 98 2.01 -18.28 -4.76
C LYS A 98 0.53 -18.56 -5.03
N LYS A 99 -0.37 -18.30 -4.06
CA LYS A 99 -1.82 -18.48 -4.27
C LYS A 99 -2.35 -17.57 -5.37
N ARG A 100 -1.83 -16.34 -5.47
CA ARG A 100 -2.14 -15.39 -6.53
C ARG A 100 -1.79 -15.92 -7.91
N GLU A 101 -0.59 -16.49 -8.08
CA GLU A 101 -0.16 -17.10 -9.33
C GLU A 101 -0.97 -18.35 -9.69
N GLU A 102 -1.19 -19.25 -8.71
CA GLU A 102 -1.88 -20.52 -8.92
C GLU A 102 -3.35 -20.37 -9.30
N ARG A 103 -4.00 -19.28 -8.84
CA ARG A 103 -5.46 -19.13 -8.89
C ARG A 103 -5.93 -17.88 -9.65
N LEU A 104 -5.01 -17.23 -10.36
CA LEU A 104 -5.33 -16.09 -11.19
C LEU A 104 -6.39 -16.47 -12.24
N GLY A 105 -7.48 -15.70 -12.31
CA GLY A 105 -8.54 -15.90 -13.29
C GLY A 105 -9.56 -16.99 -12.95
N ILE A 106 -9.42 -17.65 -11.79
CA ILE A 106 -10.46 -18.53 -11.26
C ILE A 106 -11.58 -17.69 -10.67
N ASP A 107 -12.84 -18.00 -11.01
CA ASP A 107 -14.00 -17.36 -10.39
C ASP A 107 -14.24 -17.92 -8.98
N LEU A 108 -13.73 -17.23 -7.97
CA LEU A 108 -13.99 -17.57 -6.57
C LEU A 108 -15.22 -16.85 -5.99
N LEU A 109 -16.04 -16.17 -6.81
CA LEU A 109 -17.27 -15.54 -6.34
C LEU A 109 -18.39 -16.57 -6.17
N HIS A 110 -18.59 -17.43 -7.18
CA HIS A 110 -19.78 -18.27 -7.29
C HIS A 110 -19.48 -19.76 -7.49
N GLU A 111 -18.64 -20.11 -8.46
CA GLU A 111 -18.31 -21.50 -8.78
C GLU A 111 -16.97 -21.59 -9.52
N ASN A 112 -16.23 -22.67 -9.30
CA ASN A 112 -15.03 -22.97 -10.06
C ASN A 112 -14.84 -24.48 -10.24
N SER A 113 -14.20 -24.85 -11.34
CA SER A 113 -13.87 -26.25 -11.67
C SER A 113 -12.82 -26.87 -10.75
N GLU A 114 -12.06 -26.04 -10.03
CA GLU A 114 -10.90 -26.48 -9.24
C GLU A 114 -11.29 -26.98 -7.84
N GLY A 115 -12.58 -26.96 -7.49
CA GLY A 115 -13.07 -27.37 -6.17
C GLY A 115 -12.57 -26.49 -5.02
N ILE A 116 -12.15 -25.27 -5.34
CA ILE A 116 -11.76 -24.26 -4.35
C ILE A 116 -13.03 -23.63 -3.80
N LYS A 117 -13.05 -23.37 -2.49
CA LYS A 117 -14.17 -22.70 -1.85
C LYS A 117 -14.42 -21.32 -2.47
N THR A 118 -15.68 -20.98 -2.65
CA THR A 118 -16.15 -19.69 -3.17
C THR A 118 -16.59 -18.76 -2.05
N LEU A 119 -16.80 -17.47 -2.36
CA LEU A 119 -17.36 -16.51 -1.40
C LEU A 119 -18.77 -16.89 -0.94
N ASP A 120 -19.59 -17.45 -1.83
CA ASP A 120 -20.94 -17.91 -1.49
C ASP A 120 -20.91 -19.06 -0.50
N GLU A 121 -20.05 -20.04 -0.73
CA GLU A 121 -19.84 -21.15 0.21
C GLU A 121 -19.26 -20.67 1.54
N LEU A 122 -18.28 -19.76 1.52
CA LEU A 122 -17.73 -19.15 2.73
C LEU A 122 -18.83 -18.38 3.49
N SER A 123 -19.68 -17.63 2.80
CA SER A 123 -20.77 -16.88 3.43
C SER A 123 -21.75 -17.82 4.14
N LEU A 124 -22.18 -18.90 3.48
CA LEU A 124 -23.05 -19.91 4.08
C LEU A 124 -22.42 -20.55 5.33
N GLU A 125 -21.13 -20.89 5.25
CA GLU A 125 -20.39 -21.43 6.37
C GLU A 125 -20.37 -20.45 7.56
N ILE A 126 -19.99 -19.20 7.34
CA ILE A 126 -19.94 -18.16 8.38
C ILE A 126 -21.34 -17.90 8.97
N GLN A 127 -22.40 -17.90 8.13
CA GLN A 127 -23.78 -17.75 8.58
C GLN A 127 -24.19 -18.87 9.53
N SER A 128 -23.77 -20.11 9.23
CA SER A 128 -24.07 -21.29 10.03
C SER A 128 -23.18 -21.46 11.28
N GLY A 129 -22.02 -20.80 11.30
CA GLY A 129 -21.03 -20.89 12.38
C GLY A 129 -21.36 -20.06 13.63
N ALA A 130 -20.58 -20.24 14.69
CA ALA A 130 -20.65 -19.41 15.89
C ALA A 130 -20.09 -18.00 15.62
N ASP A 131 -20.61 -16.99 16.32
CA ASP A 131 -20.10 -15.62 16.19
C ASP A 131 -18.63 -15.53 16.63
N GLY A 132 -17.86 -14.67 15.95
CA GLY A 132 -16.44 -14.44 16.24
C GLY A 132 -15.46 -15.31 15.46
N GLN A 133 -15.93 -16.15 14.53
CA GLN A 133 -15.04 -16.82 13.58
C GLN A 133 -14.37 -15.79 12.65
N MET A 134 -13.04 -15.80 12.60
CA MET A 134 -12.27 -14.92 11.72
C MET A 134 -12.24 -15.50 10.32
N ASN A 135 -12.87 -14.82 9.38
CA ASN A 135 -12.76 -15.16 7.97
C ASN A 135 -11.78 -14.22 7.26
N GLU A 136 -10.98 -14.80 6.38
CA GLU A 136 -9.97 -14.10 5.61
C GLU A 136 -10.23 -14.29 4.12
N VAL A 137 -10.18 -13.19 3.37
CA VAL A 137 -10.21 -13.18 1.91
C VAL A 137 -8.91 -12.58 1.41
N LEU A 138 -8.22 -13.33 0.55
CA LEU A 138 -7.03 -12.89 -0.16
C LEU A 138 -7.43 -12.41 -1.55
N LEU A 139 -7.16 -11.15 -1.86
CA LEU A 139 -7.54 -10.55 -3.13
C LEU A 139 -6.60 -9.44 -3.57
N ASP A 140 -6.59 -9.12 -4.87
CA ASP A 140 -6.07 -7.86 -5.38
C ASP A 140 -7.23 -6.87 -5.57
N ALA A 141 -7.00 -5.63 -5.14
CA ALA A 141 -7.96 -4.53 -5.24
C ALA A 141 -7.33 -3.31 -5.91
N TRP A 142 -8.13 -2.58 -6.68
CA TRP A 142 -7.77 -1.29 -7.24
C TRP A 142 -8.73 -0.23 -6.73
N LYS A 143 -8.38 1.05 -6.91
CA LYS A 143 -9.23 2.18 -6.50
C LYS A 143 -10.72 2.01 -6.89
N PRO A 144 -11.09 1.54 -8.09
CA PRO A 144 -12.50 1.34 -8.47
C PRO A 144 -13.25 0.27 -7.68
N SER A 145 -12.56 -0.70 -7.08
CA SER A 145 -13.21 -1.72 -6.25
C SER A 145 -13.48 -1.22 -4.83
N CYS A 146 -12.84 -0.13 -4.41
CA CYS A 146 -13.07 0.50 -3.13
C CYS A 146 -14.36 1.33 -3.18
N VAL A 147 -15.40 0.86 -2.47
CA VAL A 147 -16.74 1.44 -2.54
C VAL A 147 -17.04 2.38 -1.37
N GLY A 148 -16.28 2.33 -0.29
CA GLY A 148 -16.46 3.25 0.84
C GLY A 148 -15.47 3.04 1.97
N LEU A 149 -15.70 3.77 3.05
CA LEU A 149 -15.03 3.59 4.33
C LEU A 149 -16.00 2.99 5.34
N PHE A 150 -15.46 2.29 6.33
CA PHE A 150 -16.23 1.92 7.53
C PHE A 150 -15.52 2.40 8.79
N VAL A 151 -16.30 2.63 9.83
CA VAL A 151 -15.84 2.87 11.19
C VAL A 151 -16.71 2.07 12.14
N ARG A 152 -16.08 1.41 13.11
CA ARG A 152 -16.76 0.62 14.12
C ARG A 152 -17.71 1.48 14.94
N LYS A 153 -18.96 1.05 15.05
CA LYS A 153 -19.94 1.63 15.96
C LYS A 153 -19.72 1.05 17.36
N VAL A 154 -19.49 1.92 18.34
CA VAL A 154 -19.47 1.53 19.76
C VAL A 154 -20.90 1.61 20.30
N GLU A 155 -21.33 0.61 21.08
CA GLU A 155 -22.60 0.66 21.80
C GLU A 155 -22.50 1.71 22.93
N LEU A 156 -23.00 2.93 22.68
CA LEU A 156 -22.95 4.08 23.61
C LEU A 156 -23.96 3.98 24.78
N GLY A 157 -24.44 2.79 25.12
CA GLY A 157 -25.42 2.59 26.21
C GLY A 157 -24.80 2.77 27.61
N ALA A 158 -25.59 2.48 28.65
CA ALA A 158 -25.20 2.63 30.07
C ALA A 158 -23.95 1.85 30.52
N HIS A 159 -23.36 1.05 29.63
CA HIS A 159 -22.20 0.21 29.90
C HIS A 159 -20.92 0.65 29.16
N ALA A 160 -20.98 1.69 28.32
CA ALA A 160 -19.79 2.20 27.64
C ALA A 160 -18.90 2.95 28.64
N SER A 161 -17.60 2.61 28.67
CA SER A 161 -16.65 3.38 29.46
C SER A 161 -16.45 4.77 28.84
N PRO A 162 -16.21 5.83 29.63
CA PRO A 162 -15.90 7.16 29.09
C PRO A 162 -14.73 7.15 28.09
N ALA A 163 -13.74 6.29 28.32
CA ALA A 163 -12.66 6.07 27.37
C ALA A 163 -13.18 5.56 26.03
N ALA A 164 -14.00 4.49 26.02
CA ALA A 164 -14.54 3.93 24.78
C ALA A 164 -15.37 4.95 23.97
N VAL A 165 -16.17 5.77 24.66
CA VAL A 165 -16.96 6.84 24.04
C VAL A 165 -16.04 7.88 23.39
N LYS A 166 -15.06 8.38 24.13
CA LYS A 166 -14.06 9.32 23.61
C LYS A 166 -13.31 8.74 22.40
N HIS A 167 -12.82 7.51 22.51
CA HIS A 167 -12.11 6.84 21.41
C HIS A 167 -12.97 6.73 20.16
N TYR A 168 -14.25 6.39 20.30
CA TYR A 168 -15.18 6.32 19.20
C TYR A 168 -15.37 7.66 18.48
N TYR A 169 -15.63 8.75 19.20
CA TYR A 169 -15.76 10.06 18.58
C TYR A 169 -14.46 10.55 17.93
N GLN A 170 -13.30 10.20 18.51
CA GLN A 170 -12.01 10.46 17.88
C GLN A 170 -11.88 9.70 16.56
N SER A 171 -12.25 8.41 16.54
CA SER A 171 -12.24 7.58 15.32
C SER A 171 -13.18 8.10 14.24
N LEU A 172 -14.34 8.65 14.61
CA LEU A 172 -15.25 9.30 13.66
C LEU A 172 -14.60 10.54 13.02
N LEU A 173 -13.92 11.39 13.80
CA LEU A 173 -13.20 12.55 13.26
C LEU A 173 -12.02 12.13 12.38
N GLU A 174 -11.27 11.12 12.80
CA GLU A 174 -10.15 10.56 12.06
C GLU A 174 -10.60 10.03 10.67
N ILE A 175 -11.65 9.20 10.61
CA ILE A 175 -12.13 8.64 9.34
C ILE A 175 -12.74 9.71 8.42
N ALA A 176 -13.33 10.77 8.98
CA ALA A 176 -13.78 11.92 8.21
C ALA A 176 -12.60 12.67 7.56
N LEU A 177 -11.50 12.83 8.30
CA LEU A 177 -10.28 13.43 7.77
C LEU A 177 -9.66 12.56 6.67
N VAL A 178 -9.60 11.24 6.91
CA VAL A 178 -9.13 10.26 5.93
C VAL A 178 -9.96 10.34 4.63
N LYS A 179 -11.30 10.39 4.71
CA LYS A 179 -12.15 10.58 3.53
C LYS A 179 -11.75 11.82 2.74
N LYS A 180 -11.64 12.96 3.43
CA LYS A 180 -11.26 14.24 2.81
C LYS A 180 -9.90 14.12 2.12
N TYR A 181 -8.92 13.50 2.78
CA TYR A 181 -7.60 13.25 2.23
C TYR A 181 -7.65 12.38 0.97
N LEU A 182 -8.34 11.25 1.00
CA LEU A 182 -8.46 10.34 -0.15
C LEU A 182 -9.11 11.03 -1.37
N ILE A 183 -10.15 11.84 -1.14
CA ILE A 183 -10.82 12.60 -2.21
C ILE A 183 -9.86 13.63 -2.82
N GLN A 184 -9.25 14.46 -1.99
CA GLN A 184 -8.44 15.59 -2.46
C GLN A 184 -7.07 15.16 -3.02
N ALA A 185 -6.41 14.23 -2.33
CA ALA A 185 -5.04 13.83 -2.66
C ALA A 185 -4.97 12.71 -3.72
N PHE A 186 -5.95 11.79 -3.74
CA PHE A 186 -5.93 10.60 -4.60
C PHE A 186 -7.11 10.51 -5.58
N ALA A 187 -7.93 11.56 -5.66
CA ALA A 187 -9.10 11.63 -6.54
C ALA A 187 -10.04 10.43 -6.36
N PHE A 188 -10.38 10.11 -5.11
CA PHE A 188 -11.54 9.28 -4.81
C PHE A 188 -12.84 10.04 -5.13
N PRO A 189 -13.98 9.34 -5.33
CA PRO A 189 -15.26 9.99 -5.65
C PRO A 189 -15.64 11.08 -4.61
N PRO A 190 -16.14 12.25 -5.01
CA PRO A 190 -16.51 13.31 -4.06
C PRO A 190 -17.58 12.88 -3.03
N ASP A 191 -18.45 11.97 -3.42
CA ASP A 191 -19.52 11.39 -2.60
C ASP A 191 -19.09 10.11 -1.84
N PHE A 192 -17.79 9.80 -1.81
CA PHE A 192 -17.26 8.56 -1.22
C PHE A 192 -17.80 8.33 0.20
N PRO A 193 -18.58 7.27 0.44
CA PRO A 193 -19.35 7.15 1.67
C PRO A 193 -18.51 6.66 2.85
N ILE A 194 -18.93 7.04 4.06
CA ILE A 194 -18.48 6.42 5.31
C ILE A 194 -19.69 5.71 5.92
N TYR A 195 -19.49 4.51 6.44
CA TYR A 195 -20.52 3.76 7.15
C TYR A 195 -20.10 3.46 8.58
N GLN A 196 -21.05 3.50 9.49
CA GLN A 196 -20.84 3.00 10.84
C GLN A 196 -21.20 1.53 10.90
N TYR A 197 -20.23 0.68 11.21
CA TYR A 197 -20.41 -0.76 11.25
C TYR A 197 -20.75 -1.23 12.66
N GLU A 198 -21.97 -1.74 12.85
CA GLU A 198 -22.41 -2.38 14.08
C GLU A 198 -22.14 -3.87 14.03
N GLU A 199 -20.96 -4.23 14.50
CA GLU A 199 -20.43 -5.58 14.63
C GLU A 199 -21.41 -6.64 15.11
N ARG A 200 -22.21 -6.34 16.14
CA ARG A 200 -23.12 -7.31 16.76
C ARG A 200 -24.25 -7.72 15.82
N THR A 201 -24.71 -6.79 14.99
CA THR A 201 -25.84 -7.03 14.08
C THR A 201 -25.38 -7.15 12.63
N GLY A 202 -24.12 -6.86 12.35
CA GLY A 202 -23.56 -6.73 11.00
C GLY A 202 -24.06 -5.49 10.24
N LYS A 203 -24.82 -4.58 10.85
CA LYS A 203 -25.48 -3.49 10.11
C LYS A 203 -24.53 -2.34 9.79
N LEU A 204 -24.70 -1.78 8.60
CA LEU A 204 -24.08 -0.52 8.17
C LEU A 204 -25.08 0.62 8.37
N TYR A 205 -24.73 1.59 9.21
CA TYR A 205 -25.51 2.80 9.46
C TYR A 205 -24.88 4.01 8.76
N THR A 206 -25.70 5.02 8.53
CA THR A 206 -25.25 6.31 7.98
C THR A 206 -24.26 6.98 8.92
N PHE A 207 -23.23 7.61 8.35
CA PHE A 207 -22.29 8.42 9.10
C PHE A 207 -22.93 9.76 9.52
N PRO A 208 -22.69 10.26 10.74
CA PRO A 208 -23.25 11.53 11.21
C PRO A 208 -22.69 12.71 10.40
N LYS A 209 -23.42 13.84 10.42
CA LYS A 209 -22.90 15.08 9.82
C LYS A 209 -21.69 15.57 10.59
N LEU A 210 -20.73 16.18 9.90
CA LEU A 210 -19.48 16.63 10.51
C LEU A 210 -19.70 17.66 11.64
N GLU A 211 -20.68 18.56 11.48
CA GLU A 211 -21.03 19.56 12.50
C GLU A 211 -21.53 18.90 13.80
N GLU A 212 -22.46 17.95 13.68
CA GLU A 212 -22.98 17.17 14.80
C GLU A 212 -21.85 16.38 15.47
N LEU A 213 -20.99 15.75 14.66
CA LEU A 213 -19.83 15.01 15.14
C LEU A 213 -18.87 15.91 15.93
N LYS A 214 -18.54 17.10 15.43
CA LYS A 214 -17.68 18.06 16.16
C LYS A 214 -18.29 18.46 17.50
N ALA A 215 -19.61 18.68 17.55
CA ALA A 215 -20.32 19.01 18.79
C ALA A 215 -20.24 17.87 19.82
N TYR A 216 -20.50 16.62 19.43
CA TYR A 216 -20.40 15.48 20.33
C TYR A 216 -18.96 15.19 20.77
N ALA A 217 -17.98 15.29 19.86
CA ALA A 217 -16.57 15.11 20.18
C ALA A 217 -16.08 16.13 21.22
N ALA A 218 -16.58 17.37 21.17
CA ALA A 218 -16.25 18.41 22.13
C ALA A 218 -16.73 18.08 23.56
N ILE A 219 -17.91 17.44 23.70
CA ILE A 219 -18.44 16.96 24.99
C ILE A 219 -17.49 15.93 25.61
N GLU A 220 -16.88 15.08 24.77
CA GLU A 220 -15.88 14.07 25.19
C GLU A 220 -14.45 14.62 25.31
N GLY A 221 -14.29 15.94 25.21
CA GLY A 221 -13.01 16.63 25.39
C GLY A 221 -12.06 16.57 24.18
N ILE A 222 -12.57 16.23 23.00
CA ILE A 222 -11.86 16.32 21.71
C ILE A 222 -12.32 17.61 21.03
N LYS A 223 -11.57 18.68 21.25
CA LYS A 223 -11.90 20.04 20.80
C LYS A 223 -10.67 20.74 20.25
N GLU A 224 -10.92 21.81 19.49
CA GLU A 224 -9.91 22.53 18.71
C GLU A 224 -8.75 23.07 19.56
N ASP A 225 -9.00 23.52 20.79
CA ASP A 225 -7.94 24.00 21.70
C ASP A 225 -6.96 22.89 22.14
N ARG A 226 -7.34 21.61 22.02
CA ARG A 226 -6.51 20.46 22.39
C ARG A 226 -5.94 19.71 21.20
N PHE A 227 -6.62 19.75 20.06
CA PHE A 227 -6.21 19.10 18.82
C PHE A 227 -6.27 20.07 17.62
N PRO A 228 -5.60 21.24 17.70
CA PRO A 228 -5.73 22.28 16.69
C PRO A 228 -5.39 21.77 15.29
N ARG A 229 -4.39 20.88 15.16
CA ARG A 229 -4.01 20.34 13.86
C ARG A 229 -5.10 19.48 13.23
N LEU A 230 -5.75 18.59 14.00
CA LEU A 230 -6.85 17.77 13.51
C LEU A 230 -8.01 18.64 12.99
N PHE A 231 -8.42 19.64 13.77
CA PHE A 231 -9.53 20.52 13.41
C PHE A 231 -9.19 21.42 12.22
N SER A 232 -7.96 21.95 12.16
CA SER A 232 -7.46 22.71 11.01
C SER A 232 -7.48 21.88 9.71
N LEU A 233 -7.09 20.61 9.77
CA LEU A 233 -7.11 19.73 8.59
C LEU A 233 -8.54 19.33 8.17
N LEU A 234 -9.46 19.21 9.13
CA LEU A 234 -10.88 18.94 8.88
C LEU A 234 -11.65 20.16 8.35
N ASP A 235 -11.14 21.37 8.57
CA ASP A 235 -11.78 22.61 8.14
C ASP A 235 -11.92 22.70 6.61
N GLU A 236 -13.02 23.25 6.10
CA GLU A 236 -13.28 23.34 4.66
C GLU A 236 -12.24 24.19 3.91
N THR A 237 -11.61 25.15 4.58
CA THR A 237 -10.57 26.01 3.99
C THR A 237 -9.26 25.26 3.73
N HIS A 238 -9.00 24.17 4.46
CA HIS A 238 -7.82 23.35 4.21
C HIS A 238 -8.02 22.44 2.99
N SER A 239 -7.01 22.39 2.11
CA SER A 239 -6.97 21.47 0.97
C SER A 239 -5.67 20.70 0.96
N PHE A 240 -5.77 19.38 0.84
CA PHE A 240 -4.63 18.52 0.59
C PHE A 240 -4.15 18.67 -0.86
N ALA A 241 -2.85 18.78 -1.04
CA ALA A 241 -2.26 18.76 -2.37
C ALA A 241 -2.51 17.40 -3.05
N PRO A 242 -2.89 17.38 -4.34
CA PRO A 242 -2.93 16.15 -5.12
C PRO A 242 -1.59 15.43 -5.09
N VAL A 243 -1.62 14.11 -4.92
CA VAL A 243 -0.44 13.27 -5.11
C VAL A 243 -0.19 13.14 -6.60
N LEU A 244 0.99 13.55 -7.03
CA LEU A 244 1.40 13.41 -8.43
C LEU A 244 1.67 11.93 -8.73
N PRO A 245 1.41 11.46 -9.96
CA PRO A 245 1.85 10.14 -10.40
C PRO A 245 3.36 9.98 -10.18
N PRO A 246 3.81 8.81 -9.68
CA PRO A 246 5.23 8.57 -9.53
C PRO A 246 5.89 8.52 -10.92
N ILE A 247 7.15 8.96 -10.99
CA ILE A 247 7.95 8.89 -12.21
C ILE A 247 8.56 7.50 -12.36
N THR A 248 8.92 7.11 -13.58
CA THR A 248 9.60 5.83 -13.81
C THR A 248 11.10 5.92 -13.53
N VAL A 249 11.77 4.78 -13.32
CA VAL A 249 13.23 4.71 -13.23
C VAL A 249 13.87 5.32 -14.48
N ARG A 250 13.30 5.07 -15.67
CA ARG A 250 13.74 5.71 -16.91
C ARG A 250 13.72 7.23 -16.81
N GLU A 251 12.61 7.80 -16.38
CA GLU A 251 12.47 9.25 -16.24
C GLU A 251 13.41 9.82 -15.17
N TYR A 252 13.56 9.11 -14.05
CA TYR A 252 14.46 9.48 -12.97
C TYR A 252 15.91 9.55 -13.46
N LEU A 253 16.40 8.50 -14.12
CA LEU A 253 17.76 8.44 -14.65
C LEU A 253 17.99 9.48 -15.77
N THR A 254 16.99 9.74 -16.60
CA THR A 254 17.08 10.77 -17.66
C THR A 254 17.22 12.19 -17.09
N ARG A 255 16.60 12.45 -15.93
CA ARG A 255 16.65 13.74 -15.25
C ARG A 255 17.82 13.87 -14.28
N PHE A 256 18.61 12.81 -14.09
CA PHE A 256 19.72 12.81 -13.15
C PHE A 256 20.84 13.72 -13.68
N ASP A 257 21.12 14.81 -12.96
CA ASP A 257 21.96 15.91 -13.42
C ASP A 257 23.23 16.14 -12.59
N LYS A 258 23.41 15.39 -11.49
CA LYS A 258 24.60 15.53 -10.61
C LYS A 258 25.91 15.23 -11.35
N PHE A 259 25.90 14.26 -12.27
CA PHE A 259 27.02 13.87 -13.12
C PHE A 259 26.54 12.97 -14.26
N ASP A 260 27.37 12.81 -15.29
CA ASP A 260 27.08 11.91 -16.40
C ASP A 260 27.15 10.44 -15.95
N ILE A 261 26.00 9.78 -15.98
CA ILE A 261 25.84 8.36 -15.64
C ILE A 261 25.95 7.44 -16.87
N SER A 262 25.98 8.00 -18.08
CA SER A 262 26.02 7.23 -19.33
C SER A 262 27.13 6.17 -19.37
N PRO A 263 28.35 6.42 -18.84
CA PRO A 263 29.43 5.42 -18.89
C PRO A 263 29.20 4.16 -18.04
N PHE A 264 28.24 4.17 -17.12
CA PHE A 264 27.95 3.06 -16.21
C PHE A 264 26.44 2.82 -16.03
N ALA A 265 25.62 3.26 -16.99
CA ALA A 265 24.18 3.07 -16.98
C ALA A 265 23.79 1.58 -16.91
N ASP A 266 24.48 0.72 -17.67
CA ASP A 266 24.22 -0.72 -17.67
C ASP A 266 24.56 -1.37 -16.32
N ASP A 267 25.64 -0.91 -15.67
CA ASP A 267 26.02 -1.34 -14.32
C ASP A 267 24.92 -0.98 -13.31
N ILE A 268 24.31 0.22 -13.42
CA ILE A 268 23.19 0.64 -12.57
C ILE A 268 22.00 -0.32 -12.75
N LEU A 269 21.58 -0.57 -14.00
CA LEU A 269 20.42 -1.43 -14.29
C LEU A 269 20.63 -2.87 -13.80
N SER A 270 21.82 -3.43 -14.03
CA SER A 270 22.18 -4.77 -13.55
C SER A 270 22.15 -4.86 -12.02
N ASN A 271 22.64 -3.82 -11.33
CA ASN A 271 22.56 -3.75 -9.86
C ASN A 271 21.11 -3.67 -9.37
N LEU A 272 20.25 -2.88 -10.02
CA LEU A 272 18.85 -2.77 -9.64
C LEU A 272 18.10 -4.10 -9.86
N ILE A 273 18.30 -4.78 -10.99
CA ILE A 273 17.67 -6.07 -11.30
C ILE A 273 18.02 -7.14 -10.25
N THR A 274 19.24 -7.10 -9.72
CA THR A 274 19.72 -8.10 -8.74
C THR A 274 19.34 -7.78 -7.31
N SER A 275 19.09 -6.50 -6.98
CA SER A 275 18.83 -6.05 -5.61
C SER A 275 17.37 -5.69 -5.33
N PHE A 276 16.58 -5.39 -6.35
CA PHE A 276 15.17 -5.05 -6.21
C PHE A 276 14.28 -6.27 -6.44
N GLU A 277 13.30 -6.47 -5.57
CA GLU A 277 12.24 -7.45 -5.77
C GLU A 277 10.90 -6.72 -5.94
N PRO A 278 10.25 -6.83 -7.11
CA PRO A 278 8.97 -6.17 -7.34
C PRO A 278 7.91 -6.63 -6.34
N TRP A 279 7.03 -5.70 -5.97
CA TRP A 279 5.93 -5.99 -5.05
C TRP A 279 5.10 -7.20 -5.49
N ASP A 280 4.83 -7.29 -6.79
CA ASP A 280 4.02 -8.33 -7.43
C ASP A 280 4.76 -9.66 -7.67
N GLY A 281 6.06 -9.74 -7.34
CA GLY A 281 6.89 -10.93 -7.53
C GLY A 281 7.33 -11.17 -8.97
N SER A 282 7.06 -10.23 -9.89
CA SER A 282 7.43 -10.38 -11.30
C SER A 282 8.94 -10.45 -11.51
N LYS A 283 9.38 -11.21 -12.52
CA LYS A 283 10.80 -11.26 -12.90
C LYS A 283 11.22 -9.96 -13.58
N LEU A 284 12.33 -9.39 -13.12
CA LEU A 284 12.90 -8.18 -13.69
C LEU A 284 13.77 -8.47 -14.91
N THR A 285 13.73 -7.56 -15.86
CA THR A 285 14.56 -7.46 -17.06
C THR A 285 15.02 -6.01 -17.20
N GLU A 286 15.99 -5.72 -18.07
CA GLU A 286 16.41 -4.34 -18.35
C GLU A 286 15.27 -3.45 -18.85
N SER A 287 14.34 -4.02 -19.62
CA SER A 287 13.16 -3.28 -20.07
C SER A 287 12.18 -3.06 -18.92
N SER A 288 11.88 -4.07 -18.12
CA SER A 288 10.88 -3.96 -17.04
C SER A 288 11.37 -3.17 -15.82
N ILE A 289 12.68 -3.12 -15.55
CA ILE A 289 13.24 -2.29 -14.47
C ILE A 289 13.09 -0.80 -14.76
N LEU A 290 13.25 -0.41 -16.04
CA LEU A 290 13.11 0.98 -16.48
C LEU A 290 11.68 1.50 -16.37
N GLU A 291 10.69 0.60 -16.47
CA GLU A 291 9.27 0.91 -16.30
C GLU A 291 8.80 0.81 -14.84
N GLN A 292 9.65 0.37 -13.91
CA GLN A 292 9.32 0.46 -12.49
C GLN A 292 9.20 1.92 -12.08
N VAL A 293 8.28 2.18 -11.14
CA VAL A 293 8.08 3.52 -10.58
C VAL A 293 9.10 3.80 -9.49
N VAL A 294 9.47 5.06 -9.33
CA VAL A 294 10.24 5.56 -8.18
C VAL A 294 9.26 5.98 -7.11
N ASP A 295 9.00 5.09 -6.16
CA ASP A 295 8.02 5.29 -5.10
C ASP A 295 8.34 4.38 -3.91
N THR A 296 8.22 4.90 -2.69
CA THR A 296 8.54 4.17 -1.46
C THR A 296 7.60 3.00 -1.17
N THR A 297 6.43 2.96 -1.81
CA THR A 297 5.37 2.00 -1.50
C THR A 297 5.22 0.95 -2.60
N THR A 298 5.25 1.38 -3.85
CA THR A 298 4.85 0.56 -5.02
C THR A 298 5.99 0.26 -5.97
N GLY A 299 7.18 0.82 -5.75
CA GLY A 299 8.32 0.65 -6.65
C GLY A 299 9.67 0.76 -5.94
N ILE A 300 10.65 1.30 -6.66
CA ILE A 300 12.01 1.45 -6.16
C ILE A 300 12.11 2.72 -5.33
N ASN A 301 12.58 2.58 -4.09
CA ASN A 301 12.85 3.74 -3.25
C ASN A 301 13.95 4.62 -3.89
N GLU A 302 13.74 5.93 -3.93
CA GLU A 302 14.72 6.90 -4.43
C GLU A 302 16.08 6.77 -3.74
N GLU A 303 16.09 6.50 -2.44
CA GLU A 303 17.32 6.27 -1.67
C GLU A 303 18.13 5.08 -2.23
N MET A 304 17.46 3.97 -2.55
CA MET A 304 18.09 2.80 -3.16
C MET A 304 18.65 3.10 -4.55
N LEU A 305 17.97 3.93 -5.34
CA LEU A 305 18.47 4.38 -6.64
C LEU A 305 19.75 5.23 -6.47
N LEU A 306 19.72 6.20 -5.56
CA LEU A 306 20.86 7.06 -5.30
C LEU A 306 22.09 6.27 -4.82
N GLU A 307 21.91 5.38 -3.84
CA GLU A 307 22.98 4.50 -3.35
C GLU A 307 23.56 3.63 -4.46
N THR A 308 22.71 3.12 -5.36
CA THR A 308 23.15 2.29 -6.48
C THR A 308 23.95 3.11 -7.50
N ILE A 309 23.50 4.32 -7.83
CA ILE A 309 24.19 5.24 -8.75
C ILE A 309 25.56 5.61 -8.18
N GLU A 310 25.64 6.00 -6.91
CA GLU A 310 26.89 6.38 -6.24
C GLU A 310 27.86 5.20 -6.17
N ARG A 311 27.38 3.99 -5.84
CA ARG A 311 28.21 2.78 -5.85
C ARG A 311 28.79 2.48 -7.24
N CYS A 312 27.98 2.62 -8.29
CA CYS A 312 28.43 2.37 -9.67
C CYS A 312 29.45 3.42 -10.11
N GLN A 313 29.27 4.69 -9.73
CA GLN A 313 30.22 5.76 -10.01
C GLN A 313 31.59 5.47 -9.37
N VAL A 314 31.62 5.11 -8.09
CA VAL A 314 32.87 4.78 -7.36
C VAL A 314 33.58 3.60 -8.03
N ASN A 315 32.84 2.55 -8.39
CA ASN A 315 33.39 1.38 -9.07
C ASN A 315 33.93 1.73 -10.46
N TYR A 316 33.23 2.57 -11.22
CA TYR A 316 33.70 3.04 -12.53
C TYR A 316 34.99 3.86 -12.41
N GLN A 317 35.07 4.80 -11.46
CA GLN A 317 36.28 5.59 -11.21
C GLN A 317 37.48 4.71 -10.82
N ALA A 318 37.24 3.66 -10.02
CA ALA A 318 38.27 2.69 -9.66
C ALA A 318 38.76 1.89 -10.88
N LYS A 319 37.83 1.42 -11.74
CA LYS A 319 38.15 0.71 -13.00
C LYS A 319 38.98 1.59 -13.95
N VAL A 320 38.57 2.83 -14.16
CA VAL A 320 39.30 3.80 -15.02
C VAL A 320 40.69 4.09 -14.45
N SER A 321 40.79 4.31 -13.14
CA SER A 321 42.08 4.55 -12.48
C SER A 321 43.03 3.35 -12.60
N ALA A 322 42.51 2.13 -12.49
CA ALA A 322 43.30 0.91 -12.65
C ALA A 322 43.75 0.72 -14.11
N ALA A 323 42.86 0.94 -15.08
CA ALA A 323 43.17 0.86 -16.51
C ALA A 323 44.23 1.89 -16.92
N PHE A 324 44.12 3.13 -16.42
CA PHE A 324 45.12 4.17 -16.66
C PHE A 324 46.50 3.80 -16.09
N LYS A 325 46.56 3.27 -14.86
CA LYS A 325 47.82 2.77 -14.27
C LYS A 325 48.42 1.61 -15.07
N ALA A 326 47.59 0.70 -15.57
CA ALA A 326 48.03 -0.42 -16.39
C ALA A 326 48.59 0.06 -17.75
N ALA A 327 47.95 1.05 -18.38
CA ALA A 327 48.41 1.63 -19.63
C ALA A 327 49.79 2.30 -19.49
N ILE A 328 49.99 3.10 -18.44
CA ILE A 328 51.31 3.73 -18.14
C ILE A 328 52.40 2.67 -17.94
N LYS A 329 52.08 1.57 -17.25
CA LYS A 329 53.03 0.48 -17.03
C LYS A 329 53.42 -0.20 -18.35
N ALA A 330 52.44 -0.48 -19.21
CA ALA A 330 52.67 -1.13 -20.50
C ALA A 330 53.47 -0.26 -21.48
N GLU A 331 53.31 1.06 -21.45
CA GLU A 331 54.14 1.98 -22.26
C GLU A 331 55.60 2.00 -21.79
N LYS A 332 55.84 2.06 -20.46
CA LYS A 332 57.21 1.98 -19.92
C LYS A 332 57.92 0.68 -20.28
N GLU A 333 57.22 -0.45 -20.20
CA GLU A 333 57.78 -1.76 -20.58
C GLU A 333 58.06 -1.89 -22.08
N LYS A 334 57.39 -1.10 -22.94
CA LYS A 334 57.70 -1.02 -24.37
C LYS A 334 58.95 -0.17 -24.64
N ASP A 335 59.08 0.97 -23.98
CA ASP A 335 60.26 1.83 -24.14
C ASP A 335 61.53 1.15 -23.62
N ASP A 336 61.46 0.41 -22.51
CA ASP A 336 62.60 -0.36 -21.97
C ASP A 336 63.01 -1.54 -22.88
N SER A 337 62.14 -1.98 -23.80
CA SER A 337 62.44 -3.07 -24.75
C SER A 337 63.09 -2.62 -26.07
N HIS A 338 63.17 -1.32 -26.32
CA HIS A 338 63.80 -0.76 -27.52
C HIS A 338 65.30 -0.43 -27.37
N ASP A 339 65.86 -0.49 -26.16
CA ASP A 339 67.27 -0.21 -25.89
C ASP A 339 68.20 -1.45 -25.99
N GLU A 340 67.69 -2.67 -26.26
CA GLU A 340 68.52 -3.89 -26.41
C GLU A 340 68.82 -4.31 -27.87
N ALA A 341 68.63 -3.44 -28.86
CA ALA A 341 69.00 -3.73 -30.25
C ALA A 341 70.02 -2.74 -30.82
N SER A 342 71.31 -2.97 -30.51
CA SER A 342 72.37 -2.68 -31.48
C SER A 342 73.47 -3.75 -31.48
N PRO A 343 74.02 -4.05 -32.67
CA PRO A 343 74.57 -5.36 -32.98
C PRO A 343 76.08 -5.40 -32.72
N SER A 344 76.51 -6.41 -31.97
CA SER A 344 77.92 -6.81 -31.93
C SER A 344 78.29 -7.49 -33.26
N GLN A 345 78.78 -6.72 -34.23
CA GLN A 345 79.62 -7.24 -35.31
C GLN A 345 80.70 -6.22 -35.68
N VAL A 346 81.89 -6.39 -35.13
CA VAL A 346 83.15 -6.09 -35.82
C VAL A 346 84.19 -7.14 -35.39
N LEU A 347 84.58 -7.94 -36.38
CA LEU A 347 85.82 -8.68 -36.65
C LEU A 347 86.77 -9.03 -35.48
#